data_AF-A0A6I6XFI1-F1
#
_entry.id   AF-A0A6I6XFI1-F1
#
_cell.length_a   1.000
_cell.length_b   1.000
_cell.length_c   1.000
_cell.angle_alpha   90.00
_cell.angle_beta   90.00
_cell.angle_gamma   90.00
#
_symmetry.space_group_name_H-M   'P 1'
#
loop_
_entity.id
_entity.type
_entity.pdbx_description
1 polymer ?
#
loop_
_entity_poly.entity_id
_entity_poly.type
_entity_poly.pdbx_seq_one_letter_code
_entity_poly.pdbx_strand_id
1 'polypeptide(L)'
;MKVGLFWYEDAHQYRAFQNLYTDAYKQHRKFAAWLKEATALERQLRQNGHEPVRVLTTPKALCEWCTAHGRSMDASSRTAFAHEQVVPAQQIQDLGQAVETALSNPKHLVHGPLINKEFHK
;
A
#
# COMPACT_ATOMS: atom_id res chain seq x y z
N MET A 1 -8.67 -8.97 8.14
CA MET A 1 -8.17 -7.79 7.38
C MET A 1 -7.71 -8.22 5.99
N LYS A 2 -7.80 -7.35 4.98
CA LYS A 2 -7.29 -7.64 3.64
C LYS A 2 -5.78 -7.46 3.58
N VAL A 3 -5.09 -8.34 2.84
CA VAL A 3 -3.63 -8.29 2.64
C VAL A 3 -3.33 -8.44 1.16
N GLY A 4 -2.63 -7.47 0.58
CA GLY A 4 -2.29 -7.47 -0.83
C GLY A 4 -1.11 -8.38 -1.12
N LEU A 5 -1.26 -9.30 -2.08
CA LEU A 5 -0.19 -10.16 -2.56
C LEU A 5 0.09 -9.82 -4.02
N PHE A 6 1.30 -9.31 -4.29
CA PHE A 6 1.73 -9.11 -5.68
C PHE A 6 1.73 -10.44 -6.41
N TRP A 7 1.02 -10.52 -7.52
CA TRP A 7 0.78 -11.77 -8.24
C TRP A 7 1.20 -11.66 -9.70
N TYR A 8 1.61 -12.79 -10.26
CA TYR A 8 1.86 -12.94 -11.68
C TYR A 8 0.85 -13.94 -12.26
N GLU A 9 0.24 -13.57 -13.38
CA GLU A 9 -0.74 -14.40 -14.08
C GLU A 9 -0.10 -15.67 -14.65
N ASP A 10 1.06 -15.52 -15.29
CA ASP A 10 1.77 -16.61 -15.94
C ASP A 10 3.30 -16.43 -15.93
N ALA A 11 4.00 -17.43 -16.49
CA ALA A 11 5.45 -17.45 -16.59
C ALA A 11 6.02 -16.36 -17.51
N HIS A 12 5.28 -15.91 -18.52
CA HIS A 12 5.71 -14.86 -19.43
C HIS A 12 5.69 -13.51 -18.71
N GLN A 13 4.61 -13.19 -18.00
CA GLN A 13 4.50 -12.00 -17.17
C GLN A 13 5.57 -12.01 -16.07
N TYR A 14 5.77 -13.15 -15.40
CA TYR A 14 6.82 -13.29 -14.39
C TYR A 14 8.21 -12.93 -14.93
N ARG A 15 8.55 -13.42 -16.13
CA ARG A 15 9.83 -13.12 -16.78
C ARG A 15 9.96 -11.66 -17.20
N ALA A 16 8.89 -11.07 -17.74
CA ALA A 16 8.87 -9.66 -18.12
C ALA A 16 9.20 -8.75 -16.93
N PHE A 17 8.63 -9.06 -15.76
CA PHE A 17 8.91 -8.36 -14.52
C PHE A 17 10.33 -8.60 -13.99
N GLN A 18 10.82 -9.85 -14.02
CA GLN A 18 12.18 -10.17 -13.55
C GLN A 18 13.27 -9.34 -14.25
N ASN A 19 13.10 -9.04 -15.53
CA ASN A 19 14.06 -8.24 -16.29
C ASN A 19 14.17 -6.78 -15.82
N LEU A 20 13.22 -6.32 -14.99
CA LEU A 20 13.12 -4.93 -14.55
C LEU A 20 13.46 -4.76 -13.07
N TYR A 21 13.47 -5.84 -12.30
CA TYR A 21 13.73 -5.76 -10.87
C TYR A 21 15.21 -5.55 -10.59
N THR A 22 15.50 -4.56 -9.76
CA THR A 22 16.85 -4.30 -9.22
C THR A 22 17.35 -5.43 -8.32
N ASP A 23 16.42 -6.22 -7.77
CA ASP A 23 16.67 -7.36 -6.88
C ASP A 23 16.37 -8.72 -7.54
N ALA A 24 16.35 -8.80 -8.88
CA ALA A 24 16.02 -10.02 -9.60
C ALA A 24 16.83 -11.25 -9.16
N TYR A 25 18.09 -11.05 -8.75
CA TYR A 25 18.98 -12.11 -8.26
C TYR A 25 18.51 -12.77 -6.95
N LYS A 26 17.62 -12.13 -6.19
CA LYS A 26 17.02 -12.69 -4.97
C LYS A 26 15.76 -13.53 -5.24
N GLN A 27 15.30 -13.60 -6.49
CA GLN A 27 14.05 -14.24 -6.84
C GLN A 27 14.25 -15.64 -7.41
N HIS A 28 13.16 -16.41 -7.38
CA HIS A 28 13.10 -17.70 -8.03
C HIS A 28 13.34 -17.56 -9.53
N ARG A 29 14.34 -18.26 -10.04
CA ARG A 29 14.60 -18.29 -11.47
C ARG A 29 13.42 -18.88 -12.27
N LYS A 30 12.63 -19.77 -11.67
CA LYS A 30 11.49 -20.46 -12.32
C LYS A 30 10.16 -20.00 -11.73
N PHE A 31 9.21 -19.70 -12.61
CA PHE A 31 7.83 -19.36 -12.24
C PHE A 31 7.18 -20.40 -11.32
N ALA A 32 7.36 -21.70 -11.61
CA ALA A 32 6.78 -22.77 -10.81
C ALA A 32 7.29 -22.78 -9.36
N ALA A 33 8.56 -22.41 -9.13
CA ALA A 33 9.12 -22.32 -7.78
C ALA A 33 8.53 -21.11 -7.03
N TRP A 34 8.43 -19.96 -7.70
CA TRP A 34 7.73 -18.80 -7.16
C TRP A 34 6.26 -19.12 -6.83
N LEU A 35 5.52 -19.76 -7.73
CA LEU A 35 4.10 -20.06 -7.55
C LEU A 35 3.87 -20.99 -6.35
N LYS A 36 4.75 -21.98 -6.15
CA LYS A 36 4.72 -22.87 -4.99
C LYS A 36 4.82 -22.10 -3.67
N GLU A 37 5.75 -21.14 -3.58
CA GLU A 37 5.92 -20.33 -2.37
C GLU A 37 4.82 -19.29 -2.18
N ALA A 38 4.42 -18.61 -3.26
CA ALA A 38 3.36 -17.60 -3.23
C ALA A 38 2.02 -18.22 -2.79
N THR A 39 1.69 -19.41 -3.29
CA THR A 39 0.47 -20.14 -2.87
C THR A 39 0.57 -20.68 -1.43
N ALA A 40 1.76 -21.06 -0.97
CA ALA A 40 1.97 -21.43 0.43
C ALA A 40 1.76 -20.22 1.37
N LEU A 41 2.30 -19.05 1.01
CA LEU A 41 2.10 -17.80 1.75
C LEU A 41 0.61 -17.40 1.76
N GLU A 42 -0.08 -17.47 0.62
CA GLU A 42 -1.51 -17.18 0.55
C GLU A 42 -2.30 -18.08 1.52
N ARG A 43 -2.02 -19.40 1.53
CA ARG A 43 -2.67 -20.34 2.44
C ARG A 43 -2.37 -20.00 3.90
N GLN A 44 -1.12 -19.68 4.24
CA GLN A 44 -0.73 -19.29 5.59
C GLN A 44 -1.48 -18.03 6.05
N LEU A 45 -1.60 -17.02 5.19
CA LEU A 45 -2.37 -15.81 5.50
C LEU A 45 -3.84 -16.11 5.79
N ARG A 46 -4.46 -16.98 4.98
CA ARG A 46 -5.85 -17.45 5.24
C ARG A 46 -5.98 -18.18 6.57
N GLN A 47 -5.04 -19.06 6.88
CA GLN A 47 -5.01 -19.80 8.15
C GLN A 47 -4.87 -18.87 9.37
N ASN A 48 -4.20 -17.73 9.19
CA ASN A 48 -4.03 -16.70 10.22
C ASN A 48 -5.20 -15.71 10.29
N GLY A 49 -6.32 -15.95 9.59
CA GLY A 49 -7.50 -15.08 9.63
C GLY A 49 -7.42 -13.82 8.76
N HIS A 50 -6.43 -13.75 7.85
CA HIS A 50 -6.36 -12.69 6.85
C HIS A 50 -7.13 -13.08 5.58
N GLU A 51 -7.54 -12.07 4.81
CA GLU A 51 -8.12 -12.22 3.49
C GLU A 51 -7.06 -11.78 2.45
N PRO A 52 -6.21 -12.68 1.95
CA PRO A 52 -5.23 -12.33 0.94
C PRO A 52 -5.93 -12.05 -0.39
N VAL A 53 -5.56 -10.94 -1.01
CA VAL A 53 -6.06 -10.50 -2.32
C VAL A 53 -4.88 -10.49 -3.29
N ARG A 54 -4.99 -11.28 -4.35
CA ARG A 54 -3.98 -11.30 -5.42
C ARG A 54 -4.09 -10.03 -6.24
N VAL A 55 -3.01 -9.27 -6.31
CA VAL A 55 -2.92 -8.00 -7.05
C VAL A 55 -2.11 -8.24 -8.31
N LEU A 56 -2.80 -8.14 -9.45
CA LEU A 56 -2.21 -8.20 -10.78
C LEU A 56 -1.93 -6.79 -11.28
N THR A 57 -0.85 -6.62 -12.03
CA THR A 57 -0.54 -5.34 -12.68
C THR A 57 0.36 -5.55 -13.90
N THR A 58 0.58 -4.50 -14.66
CA THR A 58 1.54 -4.49 -15.77
C THR A 58 2.88 -3.92 -15.30
N PRO A 59 3.99 -4.27 -15.99
CA PRO A 59 5.29 -3.66 -15.70
C PRO A 59 5.29 -2.13 -15.79
N LYS A 60 4.54 -1.58 -16.76
CA LYS A 60 4.39 -0.13 -16.95
C LYS A 60 3.73 0.51 -15.73
N ALA A 61 2.59 -0.02 -15.29
CA ALA A 61 1.84 0.53 -14.16
C ALA A 61 2.66 0.47 -12.85
N LEU A 62 3.38 -0.62 -12.60
CA LEU A 62 4.27 -0.69 -11.44
C LEU A 62 5.42 0.33 -11.54
N CYS A 63 6.01 0.52 -12.74
CA CYS A 63 7.10 1.48 -12.95
C CYS A 63 6.64 2.93 -12.72
N GLU A 64 5.47 3.30 -13.25
CA GLU A 64 4.85 4.62 -13.03
C GLU A 64 4.58 4.85 -11.54
N TRP A 65 4.02 3.86 -10.84
CA TRP A 65 3.80 3.94 -9.40
C TRP A 65 5.13 4.08 -8.63
N CYS A 66 6.15 3.28 -8.95
CA CYS A 66 7.46 3.37 -8.32
C CYS A 66 8.06 4.77 -8.49
N THR A 67 7.97 5.32 -9.71
CA THR A 67 8.48 6.66 -10.04
C THR A 67 7.77 7.74 -9.24
N ALA A 68 6.43 7.70 -9.18
CA ALA A 68 5.62 8.66 -8.41
C ALA A 68 5.95 8.63 -6.90
N HIS A 69 6.38 7.48 -6.39
CA HIS A 69 6.73 7.29 -4.98
C HIS A 69 8.23 7.44 -4.68
N GLY A 70 9.07 7.77 -5.68
CA GLY A 70 10.52 7.86 -5.50
C GLY A 70 11.17 6.53 -5.10
N ARG A 71 10.61 5.41 -5.56
CA ARG A 71 11.02 4.05 -5.18
C ARG A 71 11.67 3.30 -6.33
N SER A 72 12.54 2.35 -6.00
CA SER A 72 13.11 1.40 -6.96
C SER A 72 12.14 0.25 -7.24
N MET A 73 12.27 -0.38 -8.40
CA MET A 73 11.57 -1.64 -8.70
C MET A 73 12.24 -2.81 -7.97
N ASP A 74 11.78 -3.11 -6.76
CA ASP A 74 12.27 -4.20 -5.91
C ASP A 74 11.13 -4.92 -5.16
N ALA A 75 11.47 -5.86 -4.27
CA ALA A 75 10.50 -6.56 -3.43
C ALA A 75 9.69 -5.63 -2.52
N SER A 76 10.32 -4.61 -1.92
CA SER A 76 9.64 -3.69 -1.01
C SER A 76 8.55 -2.90 -1.74
N SER A 77 8.86 -2.38 -2.92
CA SER A 77 7.91 -1.65 -3.75
C SER A 77 6.75 -2.50 -4.23
N ARG A 78 6.98 -3.77 -4.58
CA ARG A 78 5.90 -4.70 -4.94
C ARG A 78 4.94 -4.95 -3.78
N THR A 79 5.47 -5.15 -2.57
CA THR A 79 4.64 -5.33 -1.37
C THR A 79 3.84 -4.08 -1.07
N ALA A 80 4.48 -2.90 -1.11
CA ALA A 80 3.81 -1.62 -0.88
C ALA A 80 2.71 -1.35 -1.92
N PHE A 81 3.01 -1.55 -3.20
CA PHE A 81 2.03 -1.44 -4.29
C PHE A 81 0.84 -2.36 -4.05
N ALA A 82 1.08 -3.65 -3.80
CA ALA A 82 0.00 -4.61 -3.60
C ALA A 82 -0.85 -4.28 -2.36
N HIS A 83 -0.22 -3.81 -1.28
CA HIS A 83 -0.94 -3.37 -0.09
C HIS A 83 -1.84 -2.17 -0.40
N GLU A 84 -1.32 -1.15 -1.07
CA GLU A 84 -2.09 0.05 -1.45
C GLU A 84 -3.33 -0.28 -2.30
N GLN A 85 -3.24 -1.25 -3.22
CA GLN A 85 -4.38 -1.67 -4.05
C GLN A 85 -5.53 -2.30 -3.26
N VAL A 86 -5.30 -2.73 -2.01
CA VAL A 86 -6.28 -3.47 -1.21
C VAL A 86 -6.68 -2.77 0.08
N VAL A 87 -6.01 -1.66 0.43
CA VAL A 87 -6.47 -0.77 1.50
C VAL A 87 -7.82 -0.19 1.06
N PRO A 88 -8.91 -0.43 1.80
CA PRO A 88 -10.21 0.12 1.45
C PRO A 88 -10.13 1.66 1.42
N ALA A 89 -10.68 2.28 0.37
CA ALA A 89 -10.84 3.73 0.26
C ALA A 89 -11.54 4.34 1.49
N GLN A 90 -12.35 3.54 2.20
CA GLN A 90 -12.94 3.88 3.50
C GLN A 90 -11.92 4.37 4.52
N GLN A 91 -10.71 3.83 4.62
CA GLN A 91 -9.77 4.28 5.67
C GLN A 91 -9.25 5.70 5.43
N ILE A 92 -9.18 6.16 4.18
CA ILE A 92 -8.82 7.54 3.82
C ILE A 92 -10.01 8.47 4.02
N GLN A 93 -11.23 8.01 3.69
CA GLN A 93 -12.47 8.76 3.91
C GLN A 93 -12.82 8.88 5.41
N ASP A 94 -12.62 7.82 6.19
CA ASP A 94 -12.86 7.78 7.63
C ASP A 94 -11.87 8.69 8.37
N LEU A 95 -10.61 8.78 7.90
CA LEU A 95 -9.65 9.76 8.40
C LEU A 95 -10.06 11.20 8.02
N GLY A 96 -10.48 11.43 6.78
CA GLY A 96 -10.99 12.75 6.34
C GLY A 96 -12.21 13.18 7.15
N GLN A 97 -13.19 12.30 7.29
CA GLN A 97 -14.43 12.54 8.03
C GLN A 97 -14.16 12.71 9.54
N ALA A 98 -13.23 11.95 10.12
CA ALA A 98 -12.84 12.09 11.52
C ALA A 98 -12.15 13.45 11.79
N VAL A 99 -11.29 13.90 10.88
CA VAL A 99 -10.65 15.23 10.96
C VAL A 99 -11.69 16.35 10.82
N GLU A 100 -12.57 16.27 9.82
CA GLU A 100 -13.64 17.27 9.64
C GLU A 100 -14.60 17.33 10.82
N THR A 101 -14.94 16.17 11.38
CA THR A 101 -15.81 16.07 12.58
C THR A 101 -15.11 16.65 13.82
N ALA A 102 -13.80 16.42 13.98
CA ALA A 102 -13.01 16.99 15.06
C ALA A 102 -12.87 18.51 14.95
N LEU A 103 -12.73 19.04 13.73
CA LEU A 103 -12.65 20.48 13.46
C LEU A 103 -14.01 21.18 13.56
N SER A 104 -15.10 20.47 13.26
CA SER A 104 -16.47 21.02 13.30
C SER A 104 -17.11 20.94 14.69
N ASN A 105 -16.47 20.29 15.67
CA ASN A 105 -16.99 20.18 17.03
C ASN A 105 -16.45 21.34 17.91
N PRO A 106 -17.31 22.31 18.31
CA PRO A 106 -16.88 23.50 19.05
C PRO A 106 -16.33 23.21 20.47
N LYS A 107 -16.43 21.96 20.97
CA LYS A 107 -15.85 21.54 22.25
C LYS A 107 -14.32 21.32 22.22
N HIS A 108 -13.68 21.37 21.06
CA HIS A 108 -12.22 21.23 20.92
C HIS A 108 -11.53 22.51 20.40
N LEU A 109 -12.29 23.57 20.10
CA LEU A 109 -11.80 24.94 20.17
C LEU A 109 -11.67 25.27 21.65
N VAL A 110 -10.54 24.89 22.25
CA VAL A 110 -10.15 25.37 23.56
C VAL A 110 -10.17 26.89 23.48
N HIS A 111 -11.12 27.50 24.20
CA HIS A 111 -11.07 28.90 24.55
C HIS A 111 -9.71 29.16 25.20
N GLY A 112 -8.75 29.68 24.43
CA GLY A 112 -7.57 30.32 24.99
C GLY A 112 -8.03 31.50 25.85
N PRO A 113 -7.44 31.72 27.03
CA PRO A 113 -7.88 32.79 27.90
C PRO A 113 -7.61 34.14 27.25
N LEU A 114 -8.70 34.88 27.13
CA LEU A 114 -8.85 36.32 27.00
C LEU A 114 -7.66 37.20 27.45
N ILE A 115 -7.38 38.21 26.60
CA ILE A 115 -6.91 39.58 26.90
C ILE A 115 -5.39 39.87 26.91
N ASN A 116 -4.96 40.68 25.94
CA ASN A 116 -4.13 41.88 26.18
C ASN A 116 -4.61 42.98 25.22
N LYS A 117 -5.45 43.89 25.72
CA LYS A 117 -5.09 45.27 26.11
C LYS A 117 -4.80 46.19 24.93
N GLU A 118 -5.82 46.98 24.65
CA GLU A 118 -5.87 48.29 24.01
C GLU A 118 -4.53 48.90 23.55
N PHE A 119 -4.43 49.11 22.23
CA PHE A 119 -3.59 50.17 21.67
C PHE A 119 -4.37 51.48 21.74
N HIS A 120 -4.11 52.30 22.76
CA HIS A 120 -4.33 53.75 22.73
C HIS A 120 -3.21 54.43 23.53
N LYS A 121 -2.27 55.06 22.81
CA LYS A 121 -1.72 56.39 23.08
C LYS A 121 -0.88 56.84 21.89
#